data_AF-A0A0A0EBJ1-F1
#
_entry.id   AF-A0A0A0EBJ1-F1
#
_cell.length_a   1.000
_cell.length_b   1.000
_cell.length_c   1.000
_cell.angle_alpha   90.00
_cell.angle_beta   90.00
_cell.angle_gamma   90.00
#
_symmetry.space_group_name_H-M   'P 1'
#
loop_
_entity.id
_entity.type
_entity.pdbx_description
1 polymer ?
#
loop_
_entity_poly.entity_id
_entity_poly.type
_entity_poly.pdbx_seq_one_letter_code
_entity_poly.pdbx_strand_id
1 'polypeptide(L)' 'MAKTAATDEPTKRLSLDLPASLHTRFKTACSATDRKMVGELQAYIEARTKELEDEAGITRK' A
#
# COMPACT_ATOMS: atom_id res chain seq x y z
N MET A 1 0.66 3.71 26.42
CA MET A 1 0.97 3.95 25.00
C MET A 1 -0.35 3.95 24.24
N ALA A 2 -0.86 5.12 23.83
CA ALA A 2 -2.17 5.25 23.20
C ALA A 2 -2.17 4.54 21.84
N LYS A 3 -3.06 3.55 21.68
CA LYS A 3 -3.32 2.86 20.42
C LYS A 3 -4.12 3.82 19.54
N THR A 4 -3.45 4.45 18.57
CA THR A 4 -4.10 5.26 17.53
C THR A 4 -5.28 4.48 16.97
N ALA A 5 -6.47 5.08 16.99
CA ALA A 5 -7.68 4.51 16.42
C ALA A 5 -7.44 4.26 14.93
N ALA A 6 -7.07 3.02 14.60
CA ALA A 6 -7.21 2.52 13.24
C ALA A 6 -8.70 2.64 12.93
N THR A 7 -9.03 3.45 11.94
CA THR A 7 -10.35 3.56 11.34
C THR A 7 -10.99 2.17 11.22
N ASP A 8 -12.13 1.96 11.89
CA ASP A 8 -12.94 0.72 11.92
C ASP A 8 -13.59 0.38 10.55
N GLU A 9 -12.89 0.65 9.45
CA GLU A 9 -13.38 0.39 8.11
C GLU A 9 -13.16 -1.09 7.73
N PRO A 10 -14.15 -1.78 7.13
CA PRO A 10 -13.98 -3.17 6.71
C PRO A 10 -12.86 -3.31 5.66
N THR A 11 -11.88 -4.17 5.95
CA THR A 11 -10.79 -4.46 5.01
C THR A 11 -11.28 -5.35 3.86
N LYS A 12 -10.92 -4.99 2.62
CA LYS A 12 -11.08 -5.86 1.45
C LYS A 12 -9.74 -6.45 1.03
N ARG A 13 -9.73 -7.71 0.57
CA ARG A 13 -8.52 -8.36 0.01
C ARG A 13 -8.25 -7.83 -1.40
N LEU A 14 -7.04 -7.38 -1.66
CA LEU A 14 -6.53 -7.10 -2.99
C LEU A 14 -5.83 -8.35 -3.56
N SER A 15 -6.35 -8.89 -4.65
CA SER A 15 -5.71 -9.98 -5.41
C SER A 15 -5.04 -9.40 -6.66
N LEU A 16 -3.75 -9.67 -6.83
CA LEU A 16 -2.89 -9.12 -7.87
C LEU A 16 -1.94 -10.23 -8.34
N ASP A 17 -1.88 -10.44 -9.65
CA ASP A 17 -0.88 -11.31 -10.26
C ASP A 17 0.32 -10.48 -10.71
N LEU A 18 1.52 -10.92 -10.32
CA LEU A 18 2.79 -10.31 -10.72
C LEU A 18 3.66 -11.34 -11.42
N PRO A 19 4.47 -10.95 -12.42
CA PRO A 19 5.55 -11.80 -12.91
C PRO A 19 6.44 -12.23 -11.75
N ALA A 20 6.80 -13.52 -11.72
CA ALA A 20 7.58 -14.10 -10.62
C ALA A 20 8.90 -13.34 -10.37
N SER A 21 9.55 -12.87 -11.44
CA SER A 21 10.78 -12.08 -11.36
C SER A 21 10.57 -10.74 -10.65
N LEU A 22 9.46 -10.06 -10.90
CA LEU A 22 9.11 -8.79 -10.26
C LEU A 22 8.78 -9.00 -8.78
N HIS A 23 7.94 -10.00 -8.47
CA HIS A 23 7.59 -10.34 -7.10
C HIS A 23 8.84 -10.67 -6.26
N THR A 24 9.74 -11.51 -6.79
CA THR A 24 10.98 -11.87 -6.09
C THR A 24 11.89 -10.67 -5.85
N ARG A 25 12.07 -9.80 -6.85
CA ARG A 25 12.87 -8.58 -6.71
C ARG A 25 12.29 -7.64 -5.65
N PHE A 26 10.98 -7.40 -5.70
CA PHE A 26 10.31 -6.50 -4.76
C PHE A 26 10.35 -7.06 -3.33
N LYS A 27 10.03 -8.35 -3.15
CA LYS A 27 10.13 -9.02 -1.86
C LYS A 27 11.55 -8.96 -1.29
N THR A 28 12.56 -9.23 -2.12
CA THR A 28 13.98 -9.17 -1.70
C THR A 28 14.36 -7.78 -1.25
N ALA A 29 13.96 -6.73 -1.98
CA ALA A 29 14.22 -5.35 -1.60
C ALA A 29 13.55 -4.97 -0.27
N CYS A 30 12.31 -5.40 -0.06
CA CYS A 30 11.60 -5.20 1.21
C CYS A 30 12.33 -5.90 2.36
N SER A 31 12.72 -7.16 2.18
CA SER A 31 13.46 -7.92 3.20
C SER A 31 14.84 -7.32 3.49
N ALA A 32 15.56 -6.83 2.48
CA ALA A 32 16.87 -6.20 2.63
C ALA A 32 16.82 -4.86 3.37
N THR A 33 15.63 -4.29 3.54
CA THR A 33 15.40 -2.99 4.19
C THR A 33 14.57 -3.12 5.47
N ASP A 34 14.43 -4.34 6.00
CA ASP A 34 13.61 -4.67 7.18
C ASP A 34 12.15 -4.21 7.07
N ARG A 35 11.62 -4.15 5.84
CA ARG A 35 10.27 -3.72 5.51
C ARG A 35 9.38 -4.91 5.13
N LYS A 36 8.09 -4.82 5.47
CA LYS A 36 7.08 -5.79 5.05
C LYS A 36 6.54 -5.41 3.68
N MET A 37 6.59 -6.34 2.74
CA MET A 37 6.07 -6.17 1.38
C MET A 37 4.64 -5.61 1.33
N VAL A 38 3.75 -6.11 2.19
CA VAL A 38 2.36 -5.64 2.29
C VAL A 38 2.29 -4.17 2.74
N GLY A 39 3.14 -3.76 3.68
CA GLY A 39 3.18 -2.37 4.16
C GLY A 39 3.66 -1.40 3.09
N GLU A 40 4.66 -1.80 2.30
CA GLU A 40 5.15 -1.00 1.17
C GLU A 40 4.09 -0.86 0.06
N LEU A 41 3.35 -1.94 -0.25
CA LEU A 41 2.22 -1.86 -1.18
C LEU A 41 1.11 -0.95 -0.67
N GLN A 42 0.76 -1.04 0.61
CA GLN A 42 -0.26 -0.18 1.21
C GLN A 42 0.17 1.30 1.13
N ALA A 43 1.39 1.62 1.54
CA ALA A 43 1.91 2.98 1.48
C ALA A 43 1.95 3.53 0.04
N TYR A 44 2.34 2.70 -0.93
CA TYR A 44 2.30 3.06 -2.34
C TYR A 44 0.89 3.35 -2.84
N ILE A 45 -0.08 2.48 -2.49
CA ILE A 45 -1.48 2.66 -2.88
C ILE A 45 -2.05 3.93 -2.25
N GLU A 46 -1.78 4.21 -0.98
CA GLU A 46 -2.24 5.43 -0.29
C GLU A 46 -1.67 6.70 -0.98
N ALA A 47 -0.36 6.74 -1.21
CA ALA A 47 0.29 7.86 -1.88
C ALA A 47 -0.24 8.06 -3.30
N ARG A 48 -0.30 6.99 -4.10
CA ARG A 48 -0.77 7.08 -5.48
C ARG A 48 -2.27 7.38 -5.58
N THR A 49 -3.07 6.96 -4.61
CA THR A 49 -4.50 7.32 -4.55
C THR A 49 -4.66 8.82 -4.39
N LYS A 50 -3.90 9.45 -3.51
CA LYS A 50 -3.94 10.91 -3.34
C LYS A 50 -3.56 11.64 -4.63
N GLU A 51 -2.49 11.22 -5.29
CA GLU A 51 -2.07 11.79 -6.57
C GLU A 51 -3.17 11.66 -7.64
N LEU A 52 -3.79 10.49 -7.75
CA LEU A 52 -4.89 10.24 -8.70
C LEU A 52 -6.14 11.06 -8.38
N GLU A 53 -6.46 11.25 -7.10
CA GLU A 53 -7.57 12.10 -6.65
C GLU A 53 -7.33 13.56 -6.99
N ASP A 54 -6.12 14.06 -6.74
CA ASP A 54 -5.70 15.42 -7.12
C ASP A 54 -5.76 15.61 -8.65
N GLU A 55 -5.23 14.67 -9.43
CA GLU A 55 -5.30 14.67 -10.91
C GLU A 55 -6.75 14.66 -11.42
N ALA A 56 -7.65 13.93 -10.75
CA ALA A 56 -9.06 13.82 -11.12
C ALA A 56 -9.94 14.97 -10.58
N GLY A 57 -9.39 15.88 -9.78
CA GLY A 57 -10.15 16.93 -9.10
C GLY A 57 -11.13 16.40 -8.04
N ILE A 58 -10.87 15.21 -7.49
CA ILE A 58 -11.69 14.59 -6.45
C ILE A 58 -11.16 15.04 -5.09
N THR A 59 -11.94 15.81 -4.34
CA THR A 59 -11.61 16.15 -2.94
C THR A 59 -12.41 15.25 -2.00
N ARG A 60 -11.78 14.25 -1.39
CA ARG A 60 -12.39 13.56 -0.23
C ARG A 60 -12.24 14.44 1.01
N LYS A 61 -13.34 14.57 1.76
CA LYS A 61 -13.48 15.42 2.95
C LYS A 61 -13.11 14.68 4.23
#